data_AF-A0A2G4F9Q1-F1
#
_entry.id   AF-A0A2G4F9Q1-F1
#
_cell.length_a   1.000
_cell.length_b   1.000
_cell.length_c   1.000
_cell.angle_alpha   90.00
_cell.angle_beta   90.00
_cell.angle_gamma   90.00
#
_symmetry.space_group_name_H-M   'P 1'
#
loop_
_entity.id
_entity.type
_entity.pdbx_description
1 polymer ?
#
loop_
_entity_poly.entity_id
_entity_poly.type
_entity_poly.pdbx_seq_one_letter_code
_entity_poly.pdbx_strand_id
1 'polypeptide(L)'
;IGRLLQAVDDAGIADNTIIVFYSDNGGFAYPPRKTDPEGYADIPATSNLPLRSGKASLYEGGTREPFIFAWPGKAKAGATSDILFQSVDFYPTLLSFAGLTPRAGLKLDGHDQSKALLGGESPRDRVFCHFPHGNATRDSVMDGFYAGTYVRKGDWKLLRFYARNDDESDDLELYDLKNDLGERRNLAKEKPQLVKELNGLITDFLKDTEAVIPKLNPNFGKSTPNAAAPKKALAPDDLPGGWKNRAGKASVIEGALHIESKGADSFLGVGAGLSVGPAKLSFRIRAPQAGEGKVTLLGSAGGAEMLSVPYRTSGEAVWQTITVELNAKQAASILRLYLPAGSAAVDLDDIVLTPAQGTPRRWEF
;
A
#
# COMPACT_ATOMS: atom_id res chain seq x y z
N ILE A 1 -13.26 12.71 -23.96
CA ILE A 1 -13.27 11.93 -25.20
C ILE A 1 -14.18 12.54 -26.26
N GLY A 2 -15.51 12.66 -26.03
CA GLY A 2 -16.43 13.19 -27.05
C GLY A 2 -16.00 14.52 -27.70
N ARG A 3 -15.59 15.52 -26.89
CA ARG A 3 -15.07 16.80 -27.41
C ARG A 3 -13.82 16.67 -28.31
N LEU A 4 -12.96 15.70 -28.04
CA LEU A 4 -11.75 15.45 -28.85
C LEU A 4 -12.14 14.83 -30.19
N LEU A 5 -13.03 13.83 -30.16
CA LEU A 5 -13.52 13.17 -31.38
C LEU A 5 -14.27 14.17 -32.28
N GLN A 6 -15.15 14.98 -31.69
CA GLN A 6 -15.84 16.03 -32.43
C GLN A 6 -14.87 17.02 -33.09
N ALA A 7 -13.79 17.41 -32.40
CA ALA A 7 -12.80 18.30 -33.00
C ALA A 7 -12.02 17.67 -34.18
N VAL A 8 -11.79 16.35 -34.14
CA VAL A 8 -11.18 15.60 -35.25
C VAL A 8 -12.12 15.53 -36.45
N ASP A 9 -13.41 15.32 -36.19
CA ASP A 9 -14.47 15.30 -37.21
C ASP A 9 -14.68 16.69 -37.83
N ASP A 10 -14.80 17.74 -37.00
CA ASP A 10 -14.97 19.13 -37.43
C ASP A 10 -13.79 19.64 -38.27
N ALA A 11 -12.57 19.14 -37.99
CA ALA A 11 -11.38 19.43 -38.77
C ALA A 11 -11.32 18.67 -40.10
N GLY A 12 -12.23 17.71 -40.35
CA GLY A 12 -12.28 16.92 -41.59
C GLY A 12 -11.10 15.95 -41.76
N ILE A 13 -10.42 15.57 -40.67
CA ILE A 13 -9.22 14.70 -40.71
C ILE A 13 -9.47 13.28 -40.18
N ALA A 14 -10.72 12.94 -39.85
CA ALA A 14 -11.08 11.66 -39.23
C ALA A 14 -10.62 10.43 -40.03
N ASP A 15 -10.81 10.41 -41.35
CA ASP A 15 -10.44 9.28 -42.21
C ASP A 15 -8.92 9.02 -42.28
N ASN A 16 -8.10 10.01 -41.88
CA ASN A 16 -6.65 9.91 -41.82
C ASN A 16 -6.10 10.04 -40.38
N THR A 17 -6.94 9.79 -39.38
CA THR A 17 -6.55 9.83 -37.97
C THR A 17 -6.76 8.47 -37.33
N ILE A 18 -5.68 7.90 -36.79
CA ILE A 18 -5.76 6.72 -35.92
C ILE A 18 -6.09 7.19 -34.51
N ILE A 19 -7.14 6.61 -33.93
CA ILE A 19 -7.55 6.86 -32.55
C ILE A 19 -7.26 5.59 -31.74
N VAL A 20 -6.44 5.74 -30.70
CA VAL A 20 -6.16 4.68 -29.73
C VAL A 20 -6.68 5.13 -28.36
N PHE A 21 -7.50 4.29 -27.73
CA PHE A 21 -7.82 4.40 -26.32
C PHE A 21 -7.16 3.24 -25.57
N TYR A 22 -6.36 3.56 -24.56
CA TYR A 22 -5.56 2.62 -23.80
C TYR A 22 -5.33 3.15 -22.37
N SER A 23 -4.94 2.28 -21.45
CA SER A 23 -4.59 2.59 -20.06
C SER A 23 -3.21 2.02 -19.75
N ASP A 24 -2.45 2.63 -18.84
CA ASP A 24 -1.07 2.24 -18.55
C ASP A 24 -0.95 1.00 -17.65
N ASN A 25 -1.96 0.75 -16.80
CA ASN A 25 -2.03 -0.38 -15.88
C ASN A 25 -3.46 -0.58 -15.35
N GLY A 26 -3.67 -1.70 -14.67
CA GLY A 26 -4.99 -2.08 -14.18
C GLY A 26 -5.54 -1.10 -13.15
N GLY A 27 -6.86 -1.14 -12.94
CA GLY A 27 -7.55 -0.26 -12.02
C GLY A 27 -7.06 -0.40 -10.57
N PHE A 28 -7.05 0.69 -9.81
CA PHE A 28 -6.76 0.66 -8.37
C PHE A 28 -7.97 0.07 -7.61
N ALA A 29 -8.03 -1.26 -7.54
CA ALA A 29 -9.14 -2.02 -6.97
C ALA A 29 -8.93 -2.35 -5.46
N TYR A 30 -8.26 -1.47 -4.73
CA TYR A 30 -7.98 -1.62 -3.30
C TYR A 30 -8.60 -0.49 -2.49
N PRO A 31 -8.89 -0.73 -1.19
CA PRO A 31 -9.30 0.34 -0.28
C PRO A 31 -8.28 1.49 -0.27
N PRO A 32 -8.72 2.74 -0.52
CA PRO A 32 -7.86 3.90 -0.44
C PRO A 32 -7.42 4.19 1.00
N ARG A 33 -6.20 4.70 1.18
CA ARG A 33 -5.68 5.06 2.52
C ARG A 33 -6.45 6.22 3.18
N LYS A 34 -7.08 7.07 2.37
CA LYS A 34 -7.88 8.21 2.81
C LYS A 34 -8.91 8.52 1.73
N THR A 35 -10.12 8.88 2.14
CA THR A 35 -11.20 9.33 1.27
C THR A 35 -11.73 10.67 1.74
N ASP A 36 -12.26 11.44 0.78
CA ASP A 36 -13.01 12.67 1.00
C ASP A 36 -14.19 12.65 0.01
N PRO A 37 -15.47 12.68 0.46
CA PRO A 37 -15.93 12.78 1.86
C PRO A 37 -15.70 11.50 2.70
N GLU A 38 -15.79 11.63 4.03
CA GLU A 38 -15.71 10.50 4.97
C GLU A 38 -16.77 9.42 4.66
N GLY A 39 -16.44 8.15 4.93
CA GLY A 39 -17.37 7.00 4.76
C GLY A 39 -17.04 6.03 3.61
N TYR A 40 -16.02 6.33 2.80
CA TYR A 40 -15.63 5.49 1.64
C TYR A 40 -14.26 4.81 1.79
N ALA A 41 -13.61 4.91 2.96
CA ALA A 41 -12.24 4.43 3.16
C ALA A 41 -12.07 2.92 2.91
N ASP A 42 -13.14 2.14 3.09
CA ASP A 42 -13.15 0.69 2.88
C ASP A 42 -13.68 0.30 1.48
N ILE A 43 -14.00 1.28 0.63
CA ILE A 43 -14.58 1.05 -0.69
C ILE A 43 -13.51 1.35 -1.76
N PRO A 44 -13.11 0.36 -2.56
CA PRO A 44 -12.22 0.59 -3.70
C PRO A 44 -12.80 1.60 -4.69
N ALA A 45 -11.92 2.40 -5.31
CA ALA A 45 -12.33 3.39 -6.32
C ALA A 45 -12.89 2.74 -7.60
N THR A 46 -12.57 1.47 -7.85
CA THR A 46 -13.04 0.70 -9.00
C THR A 46 -13.05 -0.79 -8.67
N SER A 47 -13.61 -1.60 -9.56
CA SER A 47 -13.53 -3.06 -9.53
C SER A 47 -13.03 -3.58 -10.87
N ASN A 48 -12.10 -4.55 -10.82
CA ASN A 48 -11.63 -5.25 -12.00
C ASN A 48 -12.30 -6.63 -12.17
N LEU A 49 -13.31 -6.96 -11.34
CA LEU A 49 -13.99 -8.26 -11.43
C LEU A 49 -14.55 -8.48 -12.85
N PRO A 50 -14.44 -9.71 -13.40
CA PRO A 50 -14.02 -10.95 -12.73
C PRO A 50 -12.50 -11.17 -12.64
N LEU A 51 -11.68 -10.24 -13.13
CA LEU A 51 -10.22 -10.35 -13.06
C LEU A 51 -9.73 -10.26 -11.62
N ARG A 52 -8.63 -10.95 -11.32
CA ARG A 52 -8.04 -10.96 -9.98
C ARG A 52 -7.18 -9.73 -9.77
N SER A 53 -7.36 -9.09 -8.61
CA SER A 53 -6.55 -7.97 -8.13
C SER A 53 -6.63 -6.69 -9.00
N GLY A 54 -5.61 -5.84 -8.94
CA GLY A 54 -5.58 -4.53 -9.56
C GLY A 54 -4.17 -3.99 -9.75
N LYS A 55 -4.06 -2.66 -9.88
CA LYS A 55 -2.79 -1.93 -10.07
C LYS A 55 -1.63 -2.52 -9.26
N ALA A 56 -0.47 -2.67 -9.89
CA ALA A 56 0.76 -3.23 -9.32
C ALA A 56 0.76 -4.75 -9.05
N SER A 57 -0.32 -5.45 -9.40
CA SER A 57 -0.37 -6.91 -9.40
C SER A 57 0.07 -7.51 -10.73
N LEU A 58 0.71 -8.69 -10.70
CA LEU A 58 0.99 -9.48 -11.91
C LEU A 58 -0.21 -10.32 -12.39
N TYR A 59 -1.30 -10.36 -11.61
CA TYR A 59 -2.58 -10.95 -12.01
C TYR A 59 -3.29 -10.11 -13.08
N GLU A 60 -4.27 -10.70 -13.80
CA GLU A 60 -4.95 -10.08 -14.94
C GLU A 60 -5.56 -8.72 -14.60
N GLY A 61 -6.05 -8.52 -13.37
CA GLY A 61 -6.63 -7.23 -12.96
C GLY A 61 -5.61 -6.10 -12.87
N GLY A 62 -4.31 -6.41 -12.80
CA GLY A 62 -3.22 -5.42 -12.80
C GLY A 62 -2.60 -5.16 -14.17
N THR A 63 -2.82 -6.06 -15.13
CA THR A 63 -2.07 -6.08 -16.41
C THR A 63 -2.95 -6.05 -17.66
N ARG A 64 -4.25 -6.36 -17.54
CA ARG A 64 -5.20 -6.38 -18.66
C ARG A 64 -5.92 -5.05 -18.75
N GLU A 65 -5.76 -4.37 -19.89
CA GLU A 65 -6.25 -3.01 -20.10
C GLU A 65 -7.40 -2.94 -21.12
N PRO A 66 -8.26 -1.91 -21.02
CA PRO A 66 -9.10 -1.54 -22.15
C PRO A 66 -8.21 -1.10 -23.31
N PHE A 67 -8.43 -1.67 -24.49
CA PHE A 67 -7.77 -1.26 -25.72
C PHE A 67 -8.80 -1.13 -26.84
N ILE A 68 -8.95 0.09 -27.37
CA ILE A 68 -9.81 0.37 -28.52
C ILE A 68 -8.93 1.00 -29.59
N PHE A 69 -8.96 0.42 -30.79
CA PHE A 69 -8.31 0.92 -31.98
C PHE A 69 -9.38 1.31 -33.00
N ALA A 70 -9.36 2.57 -33.45
CA ALA A 70 -10.26 3.06 -34.47
C ALA A 70 -9.47 3.76 -35.58
N TRP A 71 -9.74 3.37 -36.83
CA TRP A 71 -9.27 4.05 -38.03
C TRP A 71 -10.38 4.00 -39.08
N PRO A 72 -11.16 5.09 -39.24
CA PRO A 72 -12.28 5.13 -40.18
C PRO A 72 -11.87 4.73 -41.60
N GLY A 73 -12.67 3.88 -42.23
CA GLY A 73 -12.41 3.35 -43.59
C GLY A 73 -11.27 2.34 -43.70
N LYS A 74 -10.51 2.06 -42.63
CA LYS A 74 -9.40 1.09 -42.62
C LYS A 74 -9.63 -0.08 -41.67
N ALA A 75 -9.91 0.22 -40.40
CA ALA A 75 -10.21 -0.81 -39.40
C ALA A 75 -11.70 -1.23 -39.50
N LYS A 76 -11.98 -2.52 -39.28
CA LYS A 76 -13.36 -3.02 -39.27
C LYS A 76 -14.10 -2.48 -38.03
N ALA A 77 -15.09 -1.62 -38.26
CA ALA A 77 -15.91 -1.05 -37.18
C ALA A 77 -16.65 -2.15 -36.39
N GLY A 78 -16.70 -1.99 -35.07
CA GLY A 78 -17.41 -2.91 -34.16
C GLY A 78 -16.79 -4.30 -34.03
N ALA A 79 -15.60 -4.54 -34.59
CA ALA A 79 -14.90 -5.81 -34.44
C ALA A 79 -14.28 -5.97 -33.05
N THR A 80 -14.22 -7.21 -32.57
CA THR A 80 -13.44 -7.64 -31.41
C THR A 80 -12.29 -8.53 -31.86
N SER A 81 -11.20 -8.54 -31.10
CA SER A 81 -10.02 -9.35 -31.39
C SER A 81 -9.36 -9.83 -30.10
N ASP A 82 -8.89 -11.08 -30.10
CA ASP A 82 -8.20 -11.73 -28.97
C ASP A 82 -6.68 -11.76 -29.16
N ILE A 83 -6.14 -10.95 -30.08
CA ILE A 83 -4.69 -10.85 -30.29
C ILE A 83 -3.99 -10.44 -29.00
N LEU A 84 -2.80 -10.98 -28.78
CA LEU A 84 -1.93 -10.49 -27.71
C LEU A 84 -1.30 -9.19 -28.17
N PHE A 85 -1.51 -8.12 -27.40
CA PHE A 85 -0.94 -6.80 -27.63
C PHE A 85 -0.32 -6.28 -26.33
N GLN A 86 0.90 -5.76 -26.40
CA GLN A 86 1.59 -5.16 -25.26
C GLN A 86 1.97 -3.72 -25.58
N SER A 87 2.12 -2.85 -24.58
CA SER A 87 2.44 -1.42 -24.78
C SER A 87 3.69 -1.19 -25.66
N VAL A 88 4.67 -2.10 -25.62
CA VAL A 88 5.87 -2.04 -26.47
C VAL A 88 5.57 -2.19 -27.96
N ASP A 89 4.42 -2.78 -28.34
CA ASP A 89 4.00 -2.95 -29.73
C ASP A 89 3.55 -1.64 -30.38
N PHE A 90 3.18 -0.62 -29.58
CA PHE A 90 2.78 0.67 -30.13
C PHE A 90 3.86 1.29 -31.01
N TYR A 91 5.12 1.23 -30.58
CA TYR A 91 6.22 1.87 -31.29
C TYR A 91 6.39 1.36 -32.75
N PRO A 92 6.66 0.07 -33.00
CA PRO A 92 6.80 -0.43 -34.37
C PRO A 92 5.49 -0.35 -35.17
N THR A 93 4.33 -0.53 -34.52
CA THR A 93 3.03 -0.48 -35.19
C THR A 93 2.71 0.90 -35.72
N LEU A 94 2.93 1.95 -34.92
CA LEU A 94 2.67 3.33 -35.33
C LEU A 94 3.66 3.81 -36.40
N LEU A 95 4.92 3.35 -36.34
CA LEU A 95 5.89 3.60 -37.42
C LEU A 95 5.42 2.97 -38.73
N SER A 96 4.96 1.72 -38.70
CA SER A 96 4.44 1.01 -39.87
C SER A 96 3.27 1.75 -40.52
N PHE A 97 2.31 2.22 -39.71
CA PHE A 97 1.20 3.04 -40.19
C PHE A 97 1.61 4.40 -40.74
N ALA A 98 2.68 4.99 -40.22
CA ALA A 98 3.27 6.22 -40.74
C ALA A 98 4.14 6.00 -42.00
N GLY A 99 4.32 4.75 -42.46
CA GLY A 99 5.22 4.41 -43.56
C GLY A 99 6.70 4.59 -43.21
N LEU A 100 7.04 4.53 -41.93
CA LEU A 100 8.38 4.70 -41.39
C LEU A 100 8.96 3.37 -40.94
N THR A 101 10.29 3.28 -40.94
CA THR A 101 11.03 2.14 -40.38
C THR A 101 11.66 2.51 -39.04
N PRO A 102 11.82 1.54 -38.12
CA PRO A 102 12.60 1.77 -36.91
C PRO A 102 14.03 2.22 -37.24
N ARG A 103 14.59 3.06 -36.37
CA ARG A 103 15.98 3.49 -36.48
C ARG A 103 16.91 2.28 -36.56
N ALA A 104 17.85 2.32 -37.51
CA ALA A 104 18.83 1.26 -37.68
C ALA A 104 19.61 0.99 -36.37
N GLY A 105 19.77 -0.29 -36.03
CA GLY A 105 20.48 -0.74 -34.83
C GLY A 105 19.66 -0.73 -33.54
N LEU A 106 18.41 -0.27 -33.55
CA LEU A 106 17.51 -0.36 -32.40
C LEU A 106 16.99 -1.79 -32.23
N LYS A 107 17.30 -2.45 -31.10
CA LYS A 107 16.65 -3.71 -30.70
C LYS A 107 15.23 -3.38 -30.22
N LEU A 108 14.23 -4.06 -30.78
CA LEU A 108 12.83 -3.86 -30.44
C LEU A 108 12.27 -5.13 -29.78
N ASP A 109 11.59 -4.95 -28.65
CA ASP A 109 10.79 -6.01 -28.01
C ASP A 109 9.33 -6.02 -28.51
N GLY A 110 8.89 -4.89 -29.06
CA GLY A 110 7.59 -4.74 -29.70
C GLY A 110 7.55 -5.38 -31.08
N HIS A 111 6.39 -5.91 -31.45
CA HIS A 111 6.10 -6.37 -32.80
C HIS A 111 5.21 -5.38 -33.53
N ASP A 112 5.39 -5.26 -34.85
CA ASP A 112 4.45 -4.55 -35.70
C ASP A 112 3.12 -5.33 -35.78
N GLN A 113 2.08 -4.76 -35.19
CA GLN A 113 0.73 -5.30 -35.12
C GLN A 113 -0.20 -4.66 -36.15
N SER A 114 0.31 -3.85 -37.08
CA SER A 114 -0.49 -3.11 -38.07
C SER A 114 -1.46 -4.01 -38.85
N LYS A 115 -0.95 -5.14 -39.36
CA LYS A 115 -1.76 -6.17 -40.04
C LYS A 115 -2.83 -6.75 -39.12
N ALA A 116 -2.50 -7.02 -37.85
CA ALA A 116 -3.40 -7.63 -36.88
C ALA A 116 -4.55 -6.68 -36.51
N LEU A 117 -4.25 -5.39 -36.31
CA LEU A 117 -5.24 -4.35 -36.02
C LEU A 117 -6.21 -4.10 -37.17
N LEU A 118 -5.82 -4.48 -38.40
CA LEU A 118 -6.67 -4.43 -39.59
C LEU A 118 -7.34 -5.78 -39.91
N GLY A 119 -7.36 -6.72 -38.95
CA GLY A 119 -8.08 -7.99 -39.05
C GLY A 119 -7.27 -9.17 -39.61
N GLY A 120 -5.95 -9.01 -39.79
CA GLY A 120 -5.06 -10.11 -40.12
C GLY A 120 -4.47 -10.81 -38.88
N GLU A 121 -3.45 -11.64 -39.12
CA GLU A 121 -2.77 -12.39 -38.05
C GLU A 121 -1.80 -11.50 -37.25
N SER A 122 -1.71 -11.76 -35.95
CA SER A 122 -0.69 -11.17 -35.08
C SER A 122 0.61 -11.97 -35.16
N PRO A 123 1.78 -11.30 -35.26
CA PRO A 123 3.06 -11.98 -35.12
C PRO A 123 3.40 -12.36 -33.67
N ARG A 124 2.64 -11.85 -32.69
CA ARG A 124 2.93 -12.03 -31.27
C ARG A 124 2.23 -13.28 -30.74
N ASP A 125 3.01 -14.28 -30.32
CA ASP A 125 2.51 -15.51 -29.71
C ASP A 125 2.53 -15.49 -28.17
N ARG A 126 3.26 -14.53 -27.58
CA ARG A 126 3.43 -14.39 -26.13
C ARG A 126 3.70 -12.96 -25.68
N VAL A 127 3.44 -12.71 -24.40
CA VAL A 127 3.76 -11.46 -23.68
C VAL A 127 4.47 -11.77 -22.37
N PHE A 128 5.28 -10.82 -21.92
CA PHE A 128 6.02 -10.90 -20.66
C PHE A 128 5.82 -9.62 -19.86
N CYS A 129 5.77 -9.75 -18.54
CA CYS A 129 5.96 -8.63 -17.63
C CYS A 129 6.96 -9.06 -16.57
N HIS A 130 8.00 -8.26 -16.39
CA HIS A 130 8.95 -8.40 -15.30
C HIS A 130 8.78 -7.21 -14.36
N PHE A 131 8.41 -7.50 -13.11
CA PHE A 131 8.22 -6.51 -12.07
C PHE A 131 8.99 -6.94 -10.83
N PRO A 132 10.29 -6.57 -10.72
CA PRO A 132 11.18 -6.98 -9.62
C PRO A 132 10.94 -6.15 -8.35
N HIS A 133 9.70 -5.74 -8.13
CA HIS A 133 9.25 -4.91 -7.03
C HIS A 133 8.00 -5.52 -6.43
N GLY A 134 7.84 -5.38 -5.12
CA GLY A 134 6.69 -5.94 -4.44
C GLY A 134 6.78 -5.71 -2.94
N ASN A 135 5.69 -6.00 -2.25
CA ASN A 135 5.69 -6.10 -0.81
C ASN A 135 5.97 -7.55 -0.39
N ALA A 136 6.78 -7.75 0.64
CA ALA A 136 7.15 -9.08 1.11
C ALA A 136 6.05 -9.76 1.95
N THR A 137 5.03 -9.03 2.39
CA THR A 137 4.01 -9.56 3.30
C THR A 137 2.87 -10.23 2.55
N ARG A 138 2.61 -11.52 2.86
CA ARG A 138 1.47 -12.31 2.33
C ARG A 138 0.09 -11.71 2.62
N ASP A 139 0.00 -10.91 3.68
CA ASP A 139 -1.23 -10.22 4.11
C ASP A 139 -1.37 -8.81 3.49
N SER A 140 -0.63 -8.54 2.41
CA SER A 140 -0.77 -7.28 1.68
C SER A 140 -2.22 -7.11 1.23
N VAL A 141 -2.78 -5.92 1.47
CA VAL A 141 -4.08 -5.49 0.91
C VAL A 141 -4.07 -5.58 -0.62
N MET A 142 -2.88 -5.62 -1.24
CA MET A 142 -2.67 -5.73 -2.68
C MET A 142 -2.17 -7.12 -3.08
N ASP A 143 -3.11 -8.06 -3.31
CA ASP A 143 -2.80 -9.42 -3.76
C ASP A 143 -2.02 -9.41 -5.09
N GLY A 144 -0.97 -10.23 -5.19
CA GLY A 144 -0.11 -10.30 -6.37
C GLY A 144 0.86 -9.13 -6.56
N PHE A 145 0.92 -8.16 -5.63
CA PHE A 145 1.99 -7.15 -5.58
C PHE A 145 3.27 -7.74 -4.96
N TYR A 146 3.82 -8.75 -5.64
CA TYR A 146 5.05 -9.44 -5.28
C TYR A 146 6.06 -9.26 -6.40
N ALA A 147 7.34 -9.27 -6.04
CA ALA A 147 8.40 -9.28 -7.04
C ALA A 147 8.32 -10.56 -7.86
N GLY A 148 8.21 -10.43 -9.18
CA GLY A 148 8.01 -11.59 -10.03
C GLY A 148 8.06 -11.27 -11.52
N THR A 149 7.86 -12.32 -12.30
CA THR A 149 7.71 -12.25 -13.76
C THR A 149 6.56 -13.14 -14.19
N TYR A 150 5.78 -12.72 -15.18
CA TYR A 150 4.88 -13.64 -15.87
C TYR A 150 5.22 -13.78 -17.35
N VAL A 151 4.83 -14.92 -17.91
CA VAL A 151 4.65 -15.12 -19.35
C VAL A 151 3.20 -15.52 -19.61
N ARG A 152 2.58 -14.95 -20.64
CA ARG A 152 1.34 -15.48 -21.21
C ARG A 152 1.62 -15.90 -22.65
N LYS A 153 1.32 -17.17 -22.97
CA LYS A 153 1.45 -17.74 -24.31
C LYS A 153 0.12 -18.41 -24.67
N GLY A 154 -0.61 -17.80 -25.60
CA GLY A 154 -2.00 -18.16 -25.89
C GLY A 154 -2.89 -18.05 -24.65
N ASP A 155 -3.57 -19.15 -24.33
CA ASP A 155 -4.52 -19.25 -23.20
C ASP A 155 -3.81 -19.44 -21.84
N TRP A 156 -2.52 -19.76 -21.83
CA TRP A 156 -1.79 -20.11 -20.60
C TRP A 156 -0.98 -18.95 -20.08
N LYS A 157 -1.09 -18.71 -18.77
CA LYS A 157 -0.27 -17.73 -18.05
C LYS A 157 0.47 -18.41 -16.91
N LEU A 158 1.79 -18.24 -16.88
CA LEU A 158 2.63 -18.66 -15.77
C LEU A 158 3.17 -17.43 -15.05
N LEU A 159 2.99 -17.35 -13.74
CA LEU A 159 3.63 -16.39 -12.86
C LEU A 159 4.77 -17.08 -12.10
N ARG A 160 5.90 -16.41 -12.00
CA ARG A 160 7.06 -16.77 -11.18
C ARG A 160 7.29 -15.66 -10.17
N PHE A 161 6.90 -15.90 -8.93
CA PHE A 161 7.16 -14.98 -7.81
C PHE A 161 8.47 -15.36 -7.14
N TYR A 162 9.35 -14.39 -6.96
CA TYR A 162 10.71 -14.65 -6.49
C TYR A 162 10.74 -14.94 -4.98
N ALA A 163 11.41 -16.01 -4.59
CA ALA A 163 11.66 -16.39 -3.19
C ALA A 163 10.41 -16.30 -2.28
N ARG A 164 9.25 -16.74 -2.78
CA ARG A 164 7.97 -16.62 -2.07
C ARG A 164 7.61 -17.87 -1.25
N ASN A 165 8.24 -19.00 -1.54
CA ASN A 165 8.06 -20.22 -0.74
C ASN A 165 8.84 -20.12 0.59
N ASP A 166 8.44 -20.93 1.57
CA ASP A 166 9.06 -20.97 2.91
C ASP A 166 10.54 -21.40 2.87
N ASP A 167 10.93 -22.14 1.82
CA ASP A 167 12.31 -22.56 1.55
C ASP A 167 13.09 -21.56 0.67
N GLU A 168 12.56 -20.34 0.52
CA GLU A 168 13.14 -19.25 -0.28
C GLU A 168 13.22 -19.55 -1.78
N SER A 169 12.59 -20.63 -2.25
CA SER A 169 12.45 -20.91 -3.68
C SER A 169 11.37 -20.06 -4.33
N ASP A 170 11.44 -19.96 -5.66
CA ASP A 170 10.43 -19.25 -6.44
C ASP A 170 9.10 -20.02 -6.40
N ASP A 171 8.01 -19.29 -6.20
CA ASP A 171 6.67 -19.84 -6.28
C ASP A 171 6.11 -19.68 -7.71
N LEU A 172 5.58 -20.77 -8.25
CA LEU A 172 5.11 -20.87 -9.62
C LEU A 172 3.60 -21.09 -9.63
N GLU A 173 2.89 -20.18 -10.29
CA GLU A 173 1.44 -20.27 -10.47
C GLU A 173 1.09 -20.36 -11.95
N LEU A 174 0.30 -21.36 -12.33
CA LEU A 174 -0.13 -21.59 -13.71
C LEU A 174 -1.65 -21.48 -13.82
N TYR A 175 -2.14 -20.66 -14.75
CA TYR A 175 -3.55 -20.42 -14.99
C TYR A 175 -3.94 -20.64 -16.46
N ASP A 176 -5.14 -21.18 -16.67
CA ASP A 176 -5.81 -21.29 -17.96
C ASP A 176 -6.77 -20.11 -18.11
N LEU A 177 -6.34 -19.04 -18.78
CA LEU A 177 -7.12 -17.80 -18.89
C LEU A 177 -8.38 -17.94 -19.76
N LYS A 178 -8.48 -19.00 -20.58
CA LYS A 178 -9.67 -19.28 -21.37
C LYS A 178 -10.80 -19.80 -20.50
N ASN A 179 -10.48 -20.65 -19.53
CA ASN A 179 -11.47 -21.30 -18.66
C ASN A 179 -11.53 -20.69 -17.24
N ASP A 180 -10.52 -19.94 -16.84
CA ASP A 180 -10.38 -19.33 -15.51
C ASP A 180 -9.75 -17.93 -15.60
N LEU A 181 -10.54 -16.99 -16.14
CA LEU A 181 -10.10 -15.61 -16.31
C LEU A 181 -9.83 -14.89 -14.97
N GLY A 182 -10.39 -15.39 -13.88
CA GLY A 182 -10.18 -14.85 -12.54
C GLY A 182 -8.97 -15.43 -11.81
N GLU A 183 -8.14 -16.25 -12.48
CA GLU A 183 -6.91 -16.83 -11.91
C GLU A 183 -7.15 -17.44 -10.51
N ARG A 184 -8.21 -18.24 -10.40
CA ARG A 184 -8.73 -18.80 -9.14
C ARG A 184 -8.12 -20.15 -8.82
N ARG A 185 -7.76 -20.94 -9.84
CA ARG A 185 -7.21 -22.29 -9.67
C ARG A 185 -5.82 -22.38 -10.25
N ASN A 186 -4.82 -22.39 -9.37
CA ASN A 186 -3.44 -22.67 -9.75
C ASN A 186 -3.29 -24.14 -10.18
N LEU A 187 -2.93 -24.37 -11.44
CA LEU A 187 -2.74 -25.69 -12.07
C LEU A 187 -1.27 -26.15 -12.11
N ALA A 188 -0.34 -25.44 -11.47
CA ALA A 188 1.10 -25.72 -11.59
C ALA A 188 1.47 -27.16 -11.20
N LYS A 189 0.85 -27.69 -10.14
CA LYS A 189 1.04 -29.08 -9.68
C LYS A 189 0.46 -30.13 -10.64
N GLU A 190 -0.59 -29.76 -11.38
CA GLU A 190 -1.30 -30.66 -12.29
C GLU A 190 -0.69 -30.69 -13.70
N LYS A 191 0.07 -29.65 -14.07
CA LYS A 191 0.70 -29.51 -15.40
C LYS A 191 2.20 -29.18 -15.33
N PRO A 192 3.02 -30.01 -14.66
CA PRO A 192 4.42 -29.67 -14.39
C PRO A 192 5.28 -29.52 -15.65
N GLN A 193 4.96 -30.23 -16.74
CA GLN A 193 5.66 -30.11 -18.02
C GLN A 193 5.41 -28.74 -18.66
N LEU A 194 4.19 -28.23 -18.59
CA LEU A 194 3.84 -26.90 -19.10
C LEU A 194 4.46 -25.80 -18.24
N VAL A 195 4.47 -25.97 -16.92
CA VAL A 195 5.21 -25.08 -16.01
C VAL A 195 6.69 -25.03 -16.40
N LYS A 196 7.32 -26.19 -16.64
CA LYS A 196 8.71 -26.26 -17.05
C LYS A 196 8.95 -25.53 -18.38
N GLU A 197 8.09 -25.71 -19.38
CA GLU A 197 8.17 -25.01 -20.66
C GLU A 197 8.09 -23.48 -20.45
N LEU A 198 7.01 -23.00 -19.83
CA LEU A 198 6.76 -21.57 -19.68
C LEU A 198 7.77 -20.89 -18.76
N ASN A 199 8.25 -21.57 -17.72
CA ASN A 199 9.31 -21.04 -16.85
C ASN A 199 10.67 -20.97 -17.58
N GLY A 200 10.90 -21.89 -18.53
CA GLY A 200 12.02 -21.79 -19.46
C GLY A 200 11.95 -20.50 -20.28
N LEU A 201 10.77 -20.17 -20.81
CA LEU A 201 10.56 -18.92 -21.56
C LEU A 201 10.83 -17.68 -20.70
N ILE A 202 10.38 -17.67 -19.44
CA ILE A 202 10.70 -16.60 -18.48
C ILE A 202 12.22 -16.49 -18.30
N THR A 203 12.90 -17.62 -18.13
CA THR A 203 14.36 -17.64 -17.92
C THR A 203 15.11 -17.07 -19.12
N ASP A 204 14.73 -17.46 -20.33
CA ASP A 204 15.32 -16.94 -21.58
C ASP A 204 15.05 -15.44 -21.75
N PHE A 205 13.82 -14.99 -21.47
CA PHE A 205 13.45 -13.58 -21.51
C PHE A 205 14.30 -12.73 -20.54
N LEU A 206 14.44 -13.17 -19.28
CA LEU A 206 15.23 -12.45 -18.28
C LEU A 206 16.71 -12.36 -18.69
N LYS A 207 17.24 -13.40 -19.34
CA LYS A 207 18.62 -13.40 -19.86
C LYS A 207 18.77 -12.46 -21.06
N ASP A 208 17.87 -12.53 -22.04
CA ASP A 208 17.96 -11.73 -23.27
C ASP A 208 17.77 -10.22 -23.04
N THR A 209 17.01 -9.87 -21.99
CA THR A 209 16.75 -8.48 -21.58
C THR A 209 17.71 -7.95 -20.52
N GLU A 210 18.65 -8.79 -20.05
CA GLU A 210 19.57 -8.45 -18.95
C GLU A 210 18.81 -7.95 -17.70
N ALA A 211 17.65 -8.56 -17.43
CA ALA A 211 16.73 -8.11 -16.40
C ALA A 211 17.35 -8.19 -14.99
N VAL A 212 17.06 -7.18 -14.16
CA VAL A 212 17.51 -7.14 -12.77
C VAL A 212 16.62 -8.03 -11.91
N ILE A 213 17.19 -9.13 -11.42
CA ILE A 213 16.49 -10.07 -10.53
C ILE A 213 16.73 -9.69 -9.06
N PRO A 214 15.68 -9.60 -8.22
CA PRO A 214 15.84 -9.36 -6.79
C PRO A 214 16.70 -10.42 -6.11
N LYS A 215 17.49 -9.99 -5.13
CA LYS A 215 18.27 -10.89 -4.27
C LYS A 215 17.58 -11.02 -2.93
N LEU A 216 17.77 -12.18 -2.29
CA LEU A 216 17.39 -12.37 -0.90
C LEU A 216 18.03 -11.28 -0.04
N ASN A 217 17.22 -10.68 0.83
CA ASN A 217 17.72 -9.73 1.81
C ASN A 217 18.31 -10.54 2.99
N PRO A 218 19.64 -10.56 3.20
CA PRO A 218 20.26 -11.32 4.27
C PRO A 218 19.88 -10.81 5.67
N ASN A 219 19.21 -9.65 5.75
CA ASN A 219 18.69 -9.04 6.96
C ASN A 219 17.17 -9.20 7.11
N PHE A 220 16.50 -9.95 6.24
CA PHE A 220 15.08 -10.25 6.38
C PHE A 220 14.83 -11.01 7.68
N GLY A 221 13.85 -10.58 8.48
CA GLY A 221 13.55 -11.16 9.81
C GLY A 221 14.61 -10.92 10.89
N LYS A 222 15.81 -10.42 10.53
CA LYS A 222 16.77 -9.92 11.50
C LYS A 222 16.29 -8.55 11.96
N SER A 223 16.08 -8.39 13.27
CA SER A 223 15.95 -7.06 13.84
C SER A 223 17.13 -6.25 13.35
N THR A 224 16.89 -5.22 12.55
CA THR A 224 17.91 -4.21 12.35
C THR A 224 18.26 -3.73 13.76
N PRO A 225 19.53 -3.74 14.21
CA PRO A 225 19.87 -2.83 15.31
C PRO A 225 19.38 -1.49 14.80
N ASN A 226 18.47 -0.82 15.53
CA ASN A 226 17.92 0.46 15.13
C ASN A 226 19.10 1.38 14.78
N ALA A 227 19.45 1.47 13.50
CA ALA A 227 20.25 2.55 12.99
C ALA A 227 19.30 3.72 13.15
N ALA A 228 19.58 4.55 14.17
CA ALA A 228 18.76 5.69 14.51
C ALA A 228 18.36 6.39 13.20
N ALA A 229 17.07 6.36 12.87
CA ALA A 229 16.56 7.10 11.75
C ALA A 229 17.05 8.55 11.91
N PRO A 230 17.56 9.21 10.84
CA PRO A 230 18.00 10.58 10.96
C PRO A 230 16.84 11.39 11.56
N LYS A 231 17.11 11.97 12.74
CA LYS A 231 16.12 12.62 13.60
C LYS A 231 15.32 13.64 12.78
N LYS A 232 14.15 13.24 12.31
CA LYS A 232 13.15 14.18 11.79
C LYS A 232 12.60 14.88 13.02
N ALA A 233 12.84 16.18 13.13
CA ALA A 233 12.25 16.98 14.20
C ALA A 233 10.73 16.76 14.19
N LEU A 234 10.19 16.24 15.30
CA LEU A 234 8.75 16.07 15.48
C LEU A 234 8.09 17.46 15.40
N ALA A 235 6.98 17.56 14.67
CA ALA A 235 6.15 18.77 14.74
C ALA A 235 5.68 18.93 16.21
N PRO A 236 5.63 20.15 16.77
CA PRO A 236 5.48 20.38 18.22
C PRO A 236 4.28 19.71 18.90
N ASP A 237 3.23 19.37 18.14
CA ASP A 237 1.93 18.96 18.67
C ASP A 237 1.55 17.49 18.44
N ASP A 238 2.31 16.75 17.62
CA ASP A 238 2.02 15.35 17.26
C ASP A 238 3.07 14.40 17.83
N LEU A 239 2.70 13.74 18.92
CA LEU A 239 3.51 12.72 19.57
C LEU A 239 3.19 11.32 19.02
N PRO A 240 4.11 10.34 19.17
CA PRO A 240 3.86 8.95 18.78
C PRO A 240 2.53 8.41 19.33
N GLY A 241 1.86 7.57 18.54
CA GLY A 241 0.65 6.88 19.00
C GLY A 241 -0.63 7.74 19.08
N GLY A 242 -0.64 8.92 18.45
CA GLY A 242 -1.82 9.80 18.37
C GLY A 242 -1.99 10.72 19.58
N TRP A 243 -0.98 10.82 20.44
CA TRP A 243 -0.96 11.77 21.55
C TRP A 243 -0.78 13.20 21.06
N LYS A 244 -1.59 14.11 21.60
CA LYS A 244 -1.50 15.55 21.38
C LYS A 244 -0.77 16.17 22.55
N ASN A 245 0.29 16.91 22.25
CA ASN A 245 1.04 17.64 23.26
C ASN A 245 0.34 18.97 23.59
N ARG A 246 -0.06 19.17 24.84
CA ARG A 246 -0.55 20.44 25.38
C ARG A 246 0.25 20.87 26.61
N ALA A 247 1.41 20.27 26.81
CA ALA A 247 2.42 20.66 27.80
C ALA A 247 3.39 21.67 27.14
N GLY A 248 4.70 21.45 27.24
CA GLY A 248 5.74 22.25 26.58
C GLY A 248 6.53 21.47 25.54
N LYS A 249 7.80 21.82 25.35
CA LYS A 249 8.62 21.15 24.33
C LYS A 249 8.75 19.67 24.67
N ALA A 250 8.67 18.82 23.65
CA ALA A 250 8.79 17.39 23.83
C ALA A 250 9.76 16.79 22.82
N SER A 251 10.51 15.79 23.24
CA SER A 251 11.47 15.06 22.41
C SER A 251 11.73 13.67 22.97
N VAL A 252 11.97 12.69 22.11
CA VAL A 252 12.40 11.36 22.56
C VAL A 252 13.91 11.38 22.81
N ILE A 253 14.32 11.11 24.06
CA ILE A 253 15.71 11.06 24.52
C ILE A 253 15.94 9.67 25.13
N GLU A 254 16.89 8.91 24.59
CA GLU A 254 17.27 7.58 25.08
C GLU A 254 16.09 6.58 25.20
N GLY A 255 15.09 6.69 24.31
CA GLY A 255 13.91 5.82 24.32
C GLY A 255 12.86 6.20 25.37
N ALA A 256 12.86 7.45 25.83
CA ALA A 256 11.81 8.01 26.67
C ALA A 256 11.34 9.36 26.11
N LEU A 257 10.04 9.62 26.19
CA LEU A 257 9.44 10.92 25.89
C LEU A 257 9.77 11.93 26.99
N HIS A 258 10.76 12.79 26.74
CA HIS A 258 11.09 13.93 27.57
C HIS A 258 10.14 15.09 27.26
N ILE A 259 9.55 15.70 28.29
CA ILE A 259 8.58 16.80 28.16
C ILE A 259 8.93 17.90 29.15
N GLU A 260 9.21 19.10 28.64
CA GLU A 260 9.28 20.32 29.43
C GLU A 260 7.86 20.76 29.80
N SER A 261 7.56 20.90 31.08
CA SER A 261 6.28 21.38 31.57
C SER A 261 6.19 22.90 31.45
N LYS A 262 5.06 23.43 30.96
CA LYS A 262 4.75 24.88 30.98
C LYS A 262 4.14 25.34 32.31
N GLY A 263 3.94 24.45 33.28
CA GLY A 263 3.25 24.73 34.53
C GLY A 263 2.12 23.74 34.82
N ALA A 264 1.27 24.07 35.82
CA ALA A 264 0.31 23.15 36.44
C ALA A 264 -0.76 22.55 35.50
N ASP A 265 -1.03 23.19 34.37
CA ASP A 265 -2.02 22.73 33.38
C ASP A 265 -1.40 22.00 32.18
N SER A 266 -0.12 21.63 32.26
CA SER A 266 0.56 20.89 31.20
C SER A 266 0.03 19.47 31.11
N PHE A 267 -0.50 19.06 29.95
CA PHE A 267 -1.00 17.70 29.76
C PHE A 267 -0.70 17.11 28.38
N LEU A 268 -0.74 15.78 28.31
CA LEU A 268 -0.85 15.03 27.07
C LEU A 268 -2.28 14.53 26.88
N GLY A 269 -2.81 14.59 25.66
CA GLY A 269 -4.17 14.14 25.35
C GLY A 269 -4.23 13.04 24.29
N VAL A 270 -5.10 12.05 24.45
CA VAL A 270 -5.32 11.00 23.44
C VAL A 270 -6.80 10.59 23.41
N GLY A 271 -7.23 9.95 22.32
CA GLY A 271 -8.55 9.32 22.25
C GLY A 271 -8.68 8.19 23.29
N ALA A 272 -9.54 8.39 24.29
CA ALA A 272 -9.77 7.42 25.37
C ALA A 272 -10.50 6.17 24.90
N GLY A 273 -11.45 6.29 23.98
CA GLY A 273 -12.22 5.14 23.47
C GLY A 273 -12.72 4.19 24.56
N LEU A 274 -13.06 4.71 25.75
CA LEU A 274 -13.45 3.91 26.91
C LEU A 274 -14.96 3.86 27.02
N SER A 275 -15.49 2.65 27.13
CA SER A 275 -16.89 2.41 27.49
C SER A 275 -17.13 2.68 28.98
N VAL A 276 -18.40 2.65 29.40
CA VAL A 276 -18.79 2.73 30.82
C VAL A 276 -18.20 1.55 31.59
N GLY A 277 -17.59 1.83 32.74
CA GLY A 277 -17.06 0.80 33.64
C GLY A 277 -15.66 1.10 34.18
N PRO A 278 -15.10 0.15 34.95
CA PRO A 278 -13.75 0.25 35.49
C PRO A 278 -12.68 0.05 34.41
N ALA A 279 -11.60 0.81 34.52
CA ALA A 279 -10.39 0.71 33.71
C ALA A 279 -9.18 1.11 34.56
N LYS A 280 -7.97 0.74 34.11
CA LYS A 280 -6.71 1.15 34.74
C LYS A 280 -5.86 1.88 33.72
N LEU A 281 -5.26 2.99 34.13
CA LEU A 281 -4.16 3.61 33.39
C LEU A 281 -2.87 3.40 34.19
N SER A 282 -1.95 2.63 33.64
CA SER A 282 -0.60 2.48 34.15
C SER A 282 0.36 3.27 33.27
N PHE A 283 1.30 3.99 33.85
CA PHE A 283 2.32 4.68 33.08
C PHE A 283 3.64 4.72 33.84
N ARG A 284 4.74 4.58 33.11
CA ARG A 284 6.09 4.64 33.66
C ARG A 284 6.66 6.02 33.44
N ILE A 285 6.90 6.72 34.54
CA ILE A 285 7.29 8.13 34.57
C ILE A 285 8.55 8.32 35.41
N ARG A 286 9.40 9.27 35.00
CA ARG A 286 10.52 9.78 35.78
C ARG A 286 10.38 11.28 35.89
N ALA A 287 10.35 11.78 37.12
CA ALA A 287 10.21 13.21 37.40
C ALA A 287 11.31 13.64 38.39
N PRO A 288 12.04 14.73 38.12
CA PRO A 288 13.14 15.21 38.95
C PRO A 288 12.67 15.94 40.21
N GLN A 289 11.38 16.27 40.32
CA GLN A 289 10.80 16.87 41.51
C GLN A 289 9.49 16.17 41.89
N ALA A 290 9.22 16.12 43.19
CA ALA A 290 7.98 15.56 43.68
C ALA A 290 6.85 16.51 43.30
N GLY A 291 5.74 15.95 42.83
CA GLY A 291 4.63 16.76 42.34
C GLY A 291 3.36 15.95 42.20
N GLU A 292 2.23 16.67 42.19
CA GLU A 292 0.91 16.08 41.97
C GLU A 292 0.49 16.29 40.53
N GLY A 293 0.20 15.19 39.84
CA GLY A 293 -0.43 15.19 38.52
C GLY A 293 -1.86 14.68 38.61
N LYS A 294 -2.58 14.68 37.50
CA LYS A 294 -3.91 14.08 37.43
C LYS A 294 -4.19 13.42 36.10
N VAL A 295 -5.04 12.42 36.11
CA VAL A 295 -5.59 11.79 34.91
C VAL A 295 -7.05 12.14 34.82
N THR A 296 -7.47 12.68 33.68
CA THR A 296 -8.86 13.10 33.46
C THR A 296 -9.49 12.41 32.28
N LEU A 297 -10.78 12.07 32.41
CA LEU A 297 -11.61 11.59 31.31
C LEU A 297 -12.65 12.66 30.94
N LEU A 298 -12.81 12.92 29.65
CA LEU A 298 -13.80 13.87 29.12
C LEU A 298 -14.82 13.16 28.23
N GLY A 299 -16.04 13.70 28.20
CA GLY A 299 -17.14 13.22 27.37
C GLY A 299 -16.92 13.49 25.88
N SER A 300 -17.96 13.34 25.05
CA SER A 300 -17.88 13.59 23.60
C SER A 300 -17.41 15.02 23.27
N ALA A 301 -16.66 15.16 22.18
CA ALA A 301 -16.09 16.41 21.67
C ALA A 301 -15.20 17.21 22.66
N GLY A 302 -14.63 16.56 23.69
CA GLY A 302 -13.80 17.25 24.69
C GLY A 302 -14.58 18.20 25.60
N GLY A 303 -15.87 17.91 25.81
CA GLY A 303 -16.75 18.61 26.76
C GLY A 303 -16.36 18.40 28.24
N ALA A 304 -17.35 18.44 29.15
CA ALA A 304 -17.09 18.47 30.59
C ALA A 304 -16.18 17.33 31.11
N GLU A 305 -15.30 17.68 32.06
CA GLU A 305 -14.50 16.73 32.83
C GLU A 305 -15.44 15.81 33.62
N MET A 306 -15.36 14.50 33.39
CA MET A 306 -16.26 13.51 33.99
C MET A 306 -15.62 12.80 35.18
N LEU A 307 -14.29 12.72 35.15
CA LEU A 307 -13.47 12.07 36.15
C LEU A 307 -12.12 12.78 36.18
N SER A 308 -11.61 13.02 37.38
CA SER A 308 -10.24 13.46 37.63
C SER A 308 -9.68 12.65 38.79
N VAL A 309 -8.60 11.93 38.53
CA VAL A 309 -7.92 11.08 39.52
C VAL A 309 -6.50 11.62 39.72
N PRO A 310 -6.15 12.08 40.93
CA PRO A 310 -4.81 12.59 41.21
C PRO A 310 -3.81 11.43 41.29
N TYR A 311 -2.54 11.73 41.01
CA TYR A 311 -1.40 10.86 41.27
C TYR A 311 -0.20 11.69 41.73
N ARG A 312 0.80 11.04 42.32
CA ARG A 312 2.01 11.73 42.80
C ARG A 312 3.27 11.05 42.33
N THR A 313 4.31 11.85 42.05
CA THR A 313 5.67 11.37 41.77
C THR A 313 6.56 11.52 43.00
N SER A 314 7.50 10.59 43.19
CA SER A 314 8.46 10.61 44.30
C SER A 314 9.47 11.76 44.24
N GLY A 315 9.80 12.26 43.03
CA GLY A 315 10.73 13.37 42.84
C GLY A 315 12.22 13.06 42.90
N GLU A 316 12.59 11.79 42.83
CA GLU A 316 13.98 11.34 42.97
C GLU A 316 14.70 11.18 41.62
N ALA A 317 14.12 11.68 40.52
CA ALA A 317 14.61 11.43 39.16
C ALA A 317 14.82 9.93 38.84
N VAL A 318 14.06 9.05 39.48
CA VAL A 318 14.03 7.60 39.21
C VAL A 318 12.75 7.21 38.48
N TRP A 319 12.85 6.16 37.68
CA TRP A 319 11.68 5.55 37.03
C TRP A 319 10.74 4.95 38.06
N GLN A 320 9.46 5.32 37.98
CA GLN A 320 8.40 4.74 38.79
C GLN A 320 7.19 4.42 37.91
N THR A 321 6.50 3.34 38.22
CA THR A 321 5.23 3.00 37.57
C THR A 321 4.09 3.50 38.44
N ILE A 322 3.23 4.32 37.84
CA ILE A 322 2.04 4.86 38.48
C ILE A 322 0.82 4.23 37.83
N THR A 323 -0.05 3.67 38.66
CA THR A 323 -1.34 3.11 38.22
C THR A 323 -2.47 3.88 38.87
N VAL A 324 -3.38 4.39 38.04
CA VAL A 324 -4.62 5.03 38.49
C VAL A 324 -5.83 4.21 38.05
N GLU A 325 -6.78 4.03 38.96
CA GLU A 325 -8.07 3.40 38.69
C GLU A 325 -9.03 4.43 38.10
N LEU A 326 -9.59 4.13 36.93
CA LEU A 326 -10.50 4.98 36.19
C LEU A 326 -11.88 4.35 36.14
N ASN A 327 -12.84 4.88 36.91
CA ASN A 327 -14.22 4.40 36.91
C ASN A 327 -15.10 5.34 36.07
N ALA A 328 -15.20 5.05 34.77
CA ALA A 328 -15.97 5.86 33.84
C ALA A 328 -17.49 5.62 34.03
N LYS A 329 -18.22 6.64 34.51
CA LYS A 329 -19.68 6.58 34.68
C LYS A 329 -20.46 6.72 33.37
N GLN A 330 -19.80 7.20 32.32
CA GLN A 330 -20.31 7.32 30.96
C GLN A 330 -19.16 7.11 29.97
N ALA A 331 -19.47 6.88 28.69
CA ALA A 331 -18.44 6.64 27.67
C ALA A 331 -17.50 7.87 27.56
N ALA A 332 -16.19 7.61 27.60
CA ALA A 332 -15.16 8.64 27.55
C ALA A 332 -14.46 8.67 26.21
N SER A 333 -14.41 9.87 25.62
CA SER A 333 -13.81 10.08 24.30
C SER A 333 -12.37 10.56 24.36
N ILE A 334 -11.99 11.30 25.41
CA ILE A 334 -10.64 11.87 25.58
C ILE A 334 -10.09 11.50 26.95
N LEU A 335 -8.81 11.12 26.97
CA LEU A 335 -8.00 10.94 28.16
C LEU A 335 -6.92 12.02 28.16
N ARG A 336 -6.75 12.71 29.30
CA ARG A 336 -5.61 13.61 29.52
C ARG A 336 -4.78 13.13 30.68
N LEU A 337 -3.46 13.13 30.49
CA LEU A 337 -2.45 12.92 31.52
C LEU A 337 -1.79 14.26 31.82
N TYR A 338 -2.17 14.88 32.94
CA TYR A 338 -1.57 16.13 33.42
C TYR A 338 -0.25 15.81 34.13
N LEU A 339 0.81 16.50 33.73
CA LEU A 339 2.14 16.34 34.28
C LEU A 339 2.18 16.79 35.76
N PRO A 340 3.05 16.19 36.60
CA PRO A 340 3.13 16.55 38.01
C PRO A 340 3.53 18.02 38.19
N ALA A 341 2.69 18.78 38.89
CA ALA A 341 2.93 20.18 39.21
C ALA A 341 4.24 20.33 40.01
N GLY A 342 5.08 21.29 39.63
CA GLY A 342 6.39 21.54 40.24
C GLY A 342 7.56 20.95 39.45
N SER A 343 7.37 19.87 38.67
CA SER A 343 8.44 19.38 37.80
C SER A 343 8.57 20.22 36.53
N ALA A 344 9.76 20.80 36.32
CA ALA A 344 10.09 21.56 35.11
C ALA A 344 10.14 20.67 33.85
N ALA A 345 10.46 19.39 34.01
CA ALA A 345 10.40 18.40 32.96
C ALA A 345 10.10 17.01 33.53
N VAL A 346 9.55 16.12 32.70
CA VAL A 346 9.35 14.70 33.05
C VAL A 346 9.69 13.81 31.85
N ASP A 347 10.04 12.56 32.13
CA ASP A 347 10.20 11.53 31.11
C ASP A 347 9.10 10.48 31.24
N LEU A 348 8.57 10.02 30.11
CA LEU A 348 7.60 8.93 30.01
C LEU A 348 8.19 7.81 29.14
N ASP A 349 8.11 6.57 29.61
CA ASP A 349 8.57 5.39 28.88
C ASP A 349 7.39 4.71 28.18
N ASP A 350 6.42 4.24 28.97
CA ASP A 350 5.20 3.63 28.45
C ASP A 350 3.93 4.12 29.16
N ILE A 351 2.81 4.05 28.43
CA ILE A 351 1.46 4.25 28.96
C ILE A 351 0.60 3.07 28.50
N VAL A 352 -0.14 2.47 29.43
CA VAL A 352 -1.04 1.35 29.20
C VAL A 352 -2.41 1.66 29.77
N LEU A 353 -3.43 1.65 28.90
CA LEU A 353 -4.83 1.75 29.28
C LEU A 353 -5.50 0.37 29.16
N THR A 354 -5.95 -0.16 30.29
CA THR A 354 -6.56 -1.49 30.41
C THR A 354 -8.01 -1.36 30.85
N PRO A 355 -9.00 -1.48 29.95
CA PRO A 355 -10.41 -1.56 30.35
C PRO A 355 -10.70 -2.90 31.03
N ALA A 356 -11.72 -2.97 31.90
CA ALA A 356 -12.12 -4.24 32.51
C ALA A 356 -12.71 -5.25 31.50
N GLN A 357 -13.20 -4.76 30.36
CA GLN A 357 -13.65 -5.56 29.22
C GLN A 357 -13.08 -4.96 27.93
N GLY A 358 -12.46 -5.80 27.09
CA GLY A 358 -11.81 -5.39 25.84
C GLY A 358 -10.28 -5.53 25.87
N THR A 359 -9.63 -5.09 24.79
CA THR A 359 -8.17 -5.23 24.62
C THR A 359 -7.44 -4.03 25.23
N PRO A 360 -6.37 -4.23 26.02
CA PRO A 360 -5.50 -3.15 26.48
C PRO A 360 -4.88 -2.38 25.33
N ARG A 361 -4.70 -1.07 25.49
CA ARG A 361 -3.96 -0.23 24.55
C ARG A 361 -2.67 0.24 25.21
N ARG A 362 -1.56 0.05 24.51
CA ARG A 362 -0.20 0.37 24.97
C ARG A 362 0.45 1.36 24.02
N TRP A 363 1.11 2.35 24.58
CA TRP A 363 1.92 3.34 23.90
C TRP A 363 3.33 3.29 24.48
N GLU A 364 4.32 3.10 23.62
CA GLU A 364 5.75 3.14 23.95
C GLU A 364 6.36 4.33 23.19
N PHE A 365 7.31 5.02 23.82
CA PHE A 365 7.82 6.30 23.32
C PHE A 365 9.28 6.30 22.85
#